data_AF-A0A7S2KHH4-F1
#
_entry.id   AF-A0A7S2KHH4-F1
#
_cell.length_a   1.000
_cell.length_b   1.000
_cell.length_c   1.000
_cell.angle_alpha   90.00
_cell.angle_beta   90.00
_cell.angle_gamma   90.00
#
_symmetry.space_group_name_H-M   'P 1'
#
loop_
_entity.id
_entity.type
_entity.pdbx_description
1 polymer ?
#
loop_
_entity_poly.entity_id
_entity_poly.type
_entity_poly.pdbx_seq_one_letter_code
_entity_poly.pdbx_strand_id
1 'polypeptide(L)'
;AGAGGRPGPRGSGAGGAVGSSAGSHRVCLLDPKRAQNLAIGLRKVSMPTEELAEVLRWMRLGHHVTADTLEHVCDNLLPPLLESPELMQYSGRPEDLRDVERQLLPLARLPRLKARLQTMLFSKTVPTHHQVLQARIRALQEACHQVRSSAALRRVISTVLRVGNYLNHGVDAPDAGGGVEVRGFTVESLLKLRDF
;
A
#
# COMPACT_ATOMS: atom_id res chain seq x y z
N ALA A 1 85.33 40.19 -34.29
CA ALA A 1 84.50 39.79 -35.46
C ALA A 1 83.22 39.16 -34.92
N GLY A 2 82.00 39.53 -35.26
CA GLY A 2 81.49 40.55 -36.19
C GLY A 2 80.14 41.07 -35.67
N ALA A 3 79.75 42.22 -36.19
CA ALA A 3 78.61 43.03 -35.78
C ALA A 3 77.30 42.64 -36.48
N GLY A 4 76.18 43.20 -35.98
CA GLY A 4 74.90 43.38 -36.70
C GLY A 4 73.72 42.87 -35.87
N GLY A 5 72.60 43.57 -35.66
CA GLY A 5 72.08 44.85 -36.14
C GLY A 5 70.70 45.08 -35.46
N ARG A 6 70.27 46.34 -35.35
CA ARG A 6 68.98 46.84 -34.77
C ARG A 6 67.74 46.42 -35.62
N PRO A 7 66.46 46.86 -35.38
CA PRO A 7 65.78 47.58 -34.25
C PRO A 7 64.39 46.98 -33.82
N GLY A 8 63.70 47.60 -32.82
CA GLY A 8 62.34 47.25 -32.30
C GLY A 8 61.15 47.69 -33.20
N PRO A 9 59.93 48.06 -32.72
CA PRO A 9 59.28 48.00 -31.39
C PRO A 9 57.79 47.50 -31.41
N ARG A 10 57.06 47.72 -30.29
CA ARG A 10 55.58 47.73 -30.05
C ARG A 10 54.93 46.48 -29.45
N GLY A 11 54.08 46.74 -28.45
CA GLY A 11 53.50 45.77 -27.54
C GLY A 11 52.08 45.35 -27.87
N SER A 12 51.49 44.61 -26.93
CA SER A 12 50.04 44.50 -26.71
C SER A 12 49.83 43.71 -25.42
N GLY A 13 49.01 44.26 -24.52
CA GLY A 13 48.52 43.54 -23.37
C GLY A 13 47.60 42.40 -23.80
N ALA A 14 47.76 41.25 -23.14
CA ALA A 14 46.73 40.23 -23.01
C ALA A 14 46.48 40.15 -21.49
N GLY A 15 45.34 40.59 -20.95
CA GLY A 15 44.01 40.30 -21.44
C GLY A 15 43.59 38.98 -20.83
N GLY A 16 43.11 39.06 -19.58
CA GLY A 16 42.57 37.91 -18.87
C GLY A 16 41.39 37.31 -19.60
N ALA A 17 41.37 35.98 -19.66
CA ALA A 17 40.16 35.21 -19.92
C ALA A 17 40.09 34.13 -18.85
N VAL A 18 39.59 34.51 -17.67
CA VAL A 18 39.01 33.54 -16.75
C VAL A 18 37.75 33.06 -17.47
N GLY A 19 37.83 31.87 -18.07
CA GLY A 19 36.68 31.18 -18.61
C GLY A 19 35.67 31.00 -17.48
N SER A 20 34.63 31.82 -17.47
CA SER A 20 33.45 31.55 -16.65
C SER A 20 32.84 30.26 -17.17
N SER A 21 33.03 29.16 -16.44
CA SER A 21 32.15 28.02 -16.58
C SER A 21 30.77 28.49 -16.13
N ALA A 22 29.87 28.66 -17.10
CA ALA A 22 28.46 28.85 -16.82
C ALA A 22 27.91 27.55 -16.22
N GLY A 23 28.16 27.35 -14.93
CA GLY A 23 27.47 26.34 -14.15
C GLY A 23 26.01 26.74 -14.09
N SER A 24 25.14 26.01 -14.79
CA SER A 24 23.70 26.13 -14.64
C SER A 24 23.36 25.89 -13.17
N HIS A 25 23.16 26.97 -12.41
CA HIS A 25 22.93 26.92 -10.98
C HIS A 25 21.50 26.41 -10.75
N ARG A 26 21.31 25.08 -10.72
CA ARG A 26 20.01 24.47 -10.43
C ARG A 26 19.62 24.81 -8.99
N VAL A 27 18.41 25.35 -8.82
CA VAL A 27 17.78 25.59 -7.53
C VAL A 27 17.52 24.24 -6.87
N CYS A 28 18.03 24.08 -5.64
CA CYS A 28 17.86 22.88 -4.84
C CYS A 28 17.09 23.27 -3.58
N LEU A 29 15.81 22.88 -3.50
CA LEU A 29 14.94 23.17 -2.35
C LEU A 29 15.05 22.09 -1.27
N LEU A 30 15.22 20.84 -1.67
CA LEU A 30 15.37 19.68 -0.77
C LEU A 30 16.86 19.38 -0.52
N ASP A 31 17.20 18.78 0.63
CA ASP A 31 18.55 18.24 0.78
C ASP A 31 18.78 17.07 -0.21
N PRO A 32 20.06 16.79 -0.57
CA PRO A 32 20.38 15.75 -1.55
C PRO A 32 19.84 14.36 -1.21
N LYS A 33 19.79 13.99 0.09
CA LYS A 33 19.32 12.67 0.52
C LYS A 33 17.81 12.53 0.33
N ARG A 34 17.03 13.55 0.72
CA ARG A 34 15.58 13.58 0.48
C ARG A 34 15.26 13.59 -1.02
N ALA A 35 15.95 14.41 -1.80
CA ALA A 35 15.80 14.45 -3.25
C ALA A 35 16.08 13.08 -3.89
N GLN A 36 17.12 12.37 -3.45
CA GLN A 36 17.43 11.03 -3.94
C GLN A 36 16.35 10.01 -3.56
N ASN A 37 15.87 10.01 -2.31
CA ASN A 37 14.81 9.10 -1.86
C ASN A 37 13.52 9.30 -2.67
N LEU A 38 13.15 10.56 -2.91
CA LEU A 38 12.02 10.93 -3.75
C LEU A 38 12.20 10.49 -5.20
N ALA A 39 13.40 10.65 -5.77
CA ALA A 39 13.71 10.20 -7.12
C ALA A 39 13.59 8.67 -7.24
N ILE A 40 14.03 7.91 -6.23
CA ILE A 40 13.85 6.45 -6.18
C ILE A 40 12.37 6.10 -6.06
N GLY A 41 11.62 6.81 -5.22
CA GLY A 41 10.19 6.62 -5.04
C GLY A 41 9.40 6.88 -6.34
N LEU A 42 9.72 7.95 -7.07
CA LEU A 42 9.08 8.30 -8.34
C LEU A 42 9.23 7.23 -9.41
N ARG A 43 10.37 6.53 -9.46
CA ARG A 43 10.59 5.46 -10.45
C ARG A 43 9.60 4.31 -10.33
N LYS A 44 8.96 4.13 -9.17
CA LYS A 44 7.92 3.12 -8.94
C LYS A 44 6.52 3.62 -9.30
N VAL A 45 6.34 4.91 -9.56
CA VAL A 45 5.08 5.47 -10.04
C VAL A 45 5.06 5.29 -11.55
N SER A 46 4.14 4.46 -12.05
CA SER A 46 4.09 4.06 -13.46
C SER A 46 3.50 5.12 -14.40
N MET A 47 3.21 6.32 -13.90
CA MET A 47 2.55 7.39 -14.66
C MET A 47 3.17 8.76 -14.36
N PRO A 48 3.06 9.73 -15.30
CA PRO A 48 3.48 11.10 -15.06
C PRO A 48 2.80 11.71 -13.83
N THR A 49 3.54 12.48 -13.06
CA THR A 49 3.05 13.15 -11.85
C THR A 49 2.03 14.24 -12.18
N GLU A 50 2.12 14.87 -13.34
CA GLU A 50 1.10 15.79 -13.87
C GLU A 50 -0.23 15.07 -14.08
N GLU A 51 -0.19 13.89 -14.70
CA GLU A 51 -1.38 13.07 -14.95
C GLU A 51 -1.99 12.59 -13.62
N LEU A 52 -1.15 12.11 -12.69
CA LEU A 52 -1.61 11.72 -11.34
C LEU A 52 -2.23 12.92 -10.60
N ALA A 53 -1.63 14.10 -10.70
CA ALA A 53 -2.15 15.32 -10.09
C ALA A 53 -3.52 15.72 -10.68
N GLU A 54 -3.73 15.61 -11.99
CA GLU A 54 -5.04 15.84 -12.62
C GLU A 54 -6.09 14.82 -12.16
N VAL A 55 -5.74 13.53 -12.14
CA VAL A 55 -6.62 12.45 -11.69
C VAL A 55 -7.09 12.71 -10.24
N LEU A 56 -6.15 13.09 -9.37
CA LEU A 56 -6.45 13.42 -7.97
C LEU A 56 -7.19 14.76 -7.83
N ARG A 57 -6.90 15.76 -8.67
CA ARG A 57 -7.58 17.07 -8.64
C ARG A 57 -9.07 16.92 -8.93
N TRP A 58 -9.39 16.15 -9.96
CA TRP A 58 -10.76 15.92 -10.42
C TRP A 58 -11.41 14.68 -9.82
N MET A 59 -10.70 13.99 -8.92
CA MET A 59 -11.17 12.75 -8.27
C MET A 59 -11.75 11.75 -9.28
N ARG A 60 -11.01 11.49 -10.37
CA ARG A 60 -11.46 10.57 -11.45
C ARG A 60 -11.39 9.12 -10.99
N LEU A 61 -12.36 8.68 -10.18
CA LEU A 61 -12.39 7.34 -9.56
C LEU A 61 -12.35 6.19 -10.59
N GLY A 62 -12.82 6.43 -11.81
CA GLY A 62 -12.78 5.48 -12.92
C GLY A 62 -11.42 5.32 -13.61
N HIS A 63 -10.42 6.14 -13.27
CA HIS A 63 -9.08 6.07 -13.87
C HIS A 63 -8.38 4.74 -13.55
N HIS A 64 -7.49 4.28 -14.43
CA HIS A 64 -6.76 3.00 -14.29
C HIS A 64 -5.59 3.03 -13.29
N VAL A 65 -5.47 4.08 -12.47
CA VAL A 65 -4.46 4.13 -11.41
C VAL A 65 -4.73 3.02 -10.39
N THR A 66 -3.70 2.23 -10.06
CA THR A 66 -3.82 1.06 -9.19
C THR A 66 -3.77 1.44 -7.71
N ALA A 67 -4.34 0.59 -6.85
CA ALA A 67 -4.24 0.74 -5.39
C ALA A 67 -2.77 0.75 -4.95
N ASP A 68 -1.95 -0.17 -5.45
CA ASP A 68 -0.52 -0.27 -5.15
C ASP A 68 0.25 1.02 -5.48
N THR A 69 -0.08 1.68 -6.60
CA THR A 69 0.52 2.97 -6.96
C THR A 69 0.14 4.04 -5.93
N LEU A 70 -1.14 4.10 -5.53
CA LEU A 70 -1.65 5.08 -4.58
C LEU A 70 -1.10 4.84 -3.16
N GLU A 71 -0.96 3.57 -2.74
CA GLU A 71 -0.31 3.18 -1.48
C GLU A 71 1.16 3.60 -1.50
N HIS A 72 1.89 3.27 -2.57
CA HIS A 72 3.29 3.66 -2.70
C HIS A 72 3.48 5.18 -2.63
N VAL A 73 2.60 5.96 -3.29
CA VAL A 73 2.61 7.43 -3.21
C VAL A 73 2.28 7.92 -1.80
N CYS A 74 1.29 7.32 -1.12
CA CYS A 74 0.92 7.65 0.26
C CYS A 74 2.07 7.40 1.24
N ASP A 75 2.79 6.30 1.08
CA ASP A 75 3.76 5.86 2.09
C ASP A 75 5.14 6.50 1.86
N ASN A 76 5.53 6.71 0.60
CA ASN A 76 6.90 7.06 0.25
C ASN A 76 7.08 8.49 -0.27
N LEU A 77 6.07 9.05 -0.97
CA LEU A 77 6.17 10.38 -1.57
C LEU A 77 5.45 11.43 -0.75
N LEU A 78 4.29 11.10 -0.17
CA LEU A 78 3.48 12.05 0.57
C LEU A 78 4.18 12.61 1.82
N PRO A 79 4.87 11.84 2.69
CA PRO A 79 5.50 12.40 3.87
C PRO A 79 6.56 13.46 3.54
N PRO A 80 7.52 13.20 2.63
CA PRO A 80 8.48 14.23 2.22
C PRO A 80 7.83 15.45 1.57
N LEU A 81 6.75 15.28 0.79
CA LEU A 81 6.04 16.41 0.16
C LEU A 81 5.35 17.31 1.19
N LEU A 82 4.79 16.75 2.26
CA LEU A 82 4.15 17.51 3.34
C LEU A 82 5.17 18.25 4.23
N GLU A 83 6.36 17.68 4.38
CA GLU A 83 7.48 18.24 5.15
C GLU A 83 8.32 19.26 4.36
N SER A 84 7.91 19.60 3.13
CA SER A 84 8.66 20.50 2.23
C SER A 84 7.80 21.67 1.75
N PRO A 85 7.51 22.63 2.65
CA PRO A 85 6.72 23.80 2.30
C PRO A 85 7.39 24.65 1.21
N GLU A 86 8.73 24.59 1.08
CA GLU A 86 9.45 25.32 0.04
C GLU A 86 9.05 24.85 -1.36
N LEU A 87 8.79 23.55 -1.53
CA LEU A 87 8.34 22.99 -2.82
C LEU A 87 6.95 23.51 -3.19
N MET A 88 6.08 23.64 -2.19
CA MET A 88 4.71 24.16 -2.39
C MET A 88 4.70 25.65 -2.72
N GLN A 89 5.58 26.42 -2.06
CA GLN A 89 5.63 27.89 -2.15
C GLN A 89 6.54 28.40 -3.27
N TYR A 90 7.31 27.51 -3.92
CA TYR A 90 8.22 27.89 -4.99
C TYR A 90 7.48 28.61 -6.12
N SER A 91 7.88 29.85 -6.38
CA SER A 91 7.31 30.76 -7.38
C SER A 91 8.22 31.00 -8.59
N GLY A 92 9.43 30.42 -8.59
CA GLY A 92 10.35 30.50 -9.70
C GLY A 92 9.98 29.60 -10.89
N ARG A 93 10.84 29.59 -11.90
CA ARG A 93 10.66 28.78 -13.10
C ARG A 93 10.92 27.30 -12.78
N PRO A 94 9.98 26.37 -13.07
CA PRO A 94 10.19 24.94 -12.80
C PRO A 94 11.44 24.35 -13.45
N GLU A 95 11.92 24.96 -14.54
CA GLU A 95 13.13 24.58 -15.27
C GLU A 95 14.41 24.81 -14.47
N ASP A 96 14.38 25.71 -13.49
CA ASP A 96 15.52 26.01 -12.64
C ASP A 96 15.70 24.96 -11.53
N LEU A 97 14.66 24.17 -11.22
CA LEU A 97 14.70 23.12 -10.19
C LEU A 97 15.46 21.87 -10.65
N ARG A 98 15.89 21.02 -9.70
CA ARG A 98 16.31 19.66 -10.04
C ARG A 98 15.15 18.86 -10.62
N ASP A 99 15.46 17.88 -11.47
CA ASP A 99 14.45 17.11 -12.20
C ASP A 99 13.40 16.47 -11.27
N VAL A 100 13.82 15.92 -10.12
CA VAL A 100 12.92 15.33 -9.12
C VAL A 100 11.96 16.35 -8.50
N GLU A 101 12.43 17.56 -8.20
CA GLU A 101 11.62 18.62 -7.61
C GLU A 101 10.62 19.17 -8.62
N ARG A 102 11.08 19.36 -9.87
CA ARG A 102 10.21 19.74 -10.99
C ARG A 102 9.10 18.71 -11.20
N GLN A 103 9.44 17.42 -11.22
CA GLN A 103 8.45 16.34 -11.37
C GLN A 103 7.46 16.27 -10.20
N LEU A 104 7.86 16.63 -8.98
CA LEU A 104 6.96 16.56 -7.82
C LEU A 104 6.09 17.79 -7.62
N LEU A 105 6.44 18.90 -8.26
CA LEU A 105 5.75 20.17 -8.14
C LEU A 105 4.22 20.09 -8.39
N PRO A 106 3.71 19.33 -9.39
CA PRO A 106 2.27 19.16 -9.61
C PRO A 106 1.54 18.53 -8.41
N LEU A 107 2.18 17.56 -7.75
CA LEU A 107 1.63 16.88 -6.58
C LEU A 107 1.73 17.78 -5.34
N ALA A 108 2.87 18.44 -5.11
CA ALA A 108 3.07 19.33 -3.96
C ALA A 108 2.08 20.49 -3.95
N ARG A 109 1.79 21.07 -5.13
CA ARG A 109 0.83 22.18 -5.27
C ARG A 109 -0.63 21.73 -5.18
N LEU A 110 -0.89 20.43 -5.10
CA LEU A 110 -2.25 19.91 -5.07
C LEU A 110 -2.87 20.12 -3.67
N PRO A 111 -3.94 20.94 -3.54
CA PRO A 111 -4.55 21.18 -2.25
C PRO A 111 -5.15 19.89 -1.70
N ARG A 112 -4.98 19.67 -0.40
CA ARG A 112 -5.49 18.48 0.33
C ARG A 112 -5.01 17.15 -0.29
N LEU A 113 -3.77 17.11 -0.82
CA LEU A 113 -3.19 15.92 -1.45
C LEU A 113 -3.40 14.63 -0.62
N LYS A 114 -3.09 14.65 0.68
CA LYS A 114 -3.28 13.51 1.59
C LYS A 114 -4.71 12.97 1.56
N ALA A 115 -5.70 13.83 1.72
CA ALA A 115 -7.11 13.43 1.74
C ALA A 115 -7.56 12.87 0.38
N ARG A 116 -7.09 13.47 -0.72
CA ARG A 116 -7.40 13.01 -2.09
C ARG A 116 -6.82 11.62 -2.37
N LEU A 117 -5.55 11.41 -2.03
CA LEU A 117 -4.89 10.11 -2.14
C LEU A 117 -5.60 9.04 -1.31
N GLN A 118 -5.89 9.32 -0.03
CA GLN A 118 -6.59 8.39 0.85
C GLN A 118 -8.00 8.05 0.33
N THR A 119 -8.72 9.03 -0.19
CA THR A 119 -10.06 8.81 -0.75
C THR A 119 -10.01 7.98 -2.03
N MET A 120 -9.07 8.29 -2.93
CA MET A 120 -8.88 7.54 -4.17
C MET A 120 -8.47 6.10 -3.87
N LEU A 121 -7.54 5.90 -2.92
CA LEU A 121 -7.11 4.58 -2.49
C LEU A 121 -8.26 3.77 -1.90
N PHE A 122 -9.03 4.37 -0.98
CA PHE A 122 -10.23 3.76 -0.42
C PHE A 122 -11.22 3.33 -1.50
N SER A 123 -11.47 4.20 -2.49
CA SER A 123 -12.35 3.87 -3.62
C SER A 123 -11.86 2.66 -4.44
N LYS A 124 -10.55 2.40 -4.48
CA LYS A 124 -9.97 1.24 -5.20
C LYS A 124 -9.99 -0.04 -4.37
N THR A 125 -9.84 0.03 -3.05
CA THR A 125 -9.68 -1.16 -2.19
C THR A 125 -11.01 -1.69 -1.64
N VAL A 126 -11.99 -0.82 -1.38
CA VAL A 126 -13.27 -1.19 -0.77
C VAL A 126 -14.05 -2.25 -1.56
N PRO A 127 -14.17 -2.20 -2.90
CA PRO A 127 -14.90 -3.22 -3.65
C PRO A 127 -14.35 -4.63 -3.41
N THR A 128 -13.02 -4.78 -3.42
CA THR A 128 -12.34 -6.05 -3.16
C THR A 128 -12.59 -6.53 -1.73
N HIS A 129 -12.41 -5.65 -0.74
CA HIS A 129 -12.70 -6.00 0.66
C HIS A 129 -14.15 -6.41 0.88
N HIS A 130 -15.09 -5.69 0.26
CA HIS A 130 -16.51 -6.00 0.33
C HIS A 130 -16.80 -7.40 -0.23
N GLN A 131 -16.29 -7.73 -1.41
CA GLN A 131 -16.48 -9.04 -2.04
C GLN A 131 -15.93 -10.18 -1.16
N VAL A 132 -14.71 -10.02 -0.63
CA VAL A 132 -14.08 -11.02 0.24
C VAL A 132 -14.89 -11.23 1.52
N LEU A 133 -15.31 -10.14 2.17
CA LEU A 133 -16.11 -10.22 3.39
C LEU A 133 -17.47 -10.87 3.13
N GLN A 134 -18.13 -10.49 2.04
CA GLN A 134 -19.42 -11.06 1.66
C GLN A 134 -19.33 -12.56 1.38
N ALA A 135 -18.26 -13.02 0.69
CA ALA A 135 -18.03 -14.43 0.44
C ALA A 135 -17.83 -15.22 1.75
N ARG A 136 -17.05 -14.68 2.71
CA ARG A 136 -16.84 -15.31 4.02
C ARG A 136 -18.13 -15.43 4.83
N ILE A 137 -18.95 -14.37 4.84
CA ILE A 137 -20.23 -14.37 5.54
C ILE A 137 -21.17 -15.43 4.94
N ARG A 138 -21.28 -15.49 3.61
CA ARG A 138 -22.10 -16.50 2.92
C ARG A 138 -21.63 -17.91 3.22
N ALA A 139 -20.32 -18.16 3.19
CA ALA A 139 -19.76 -19.47 3.52
C ALA A 139 -20.12 -19.91 4.96
N LEU A 140 -20.04 -18.98 5.92
CA LEU A 140 -20.43 -19.27 7.31
C LEU A 140 -21.93 -19.53 7.45
N GLN A 141 -22.77 -18.71 6.81
CA GLN A 141 -24.22 -18.89 6.83
C GLN A 141 -24.61 -20.25 6.25
N GLU A 142 -24.00 -20.63 5.13
CA GLU A 142 -24.25 -21.90 4.46
C GLU A 142 -23.76 -23.08 5.32
N ALA A 143 -22.57 -23.01 5.91
CA ALA A 143 -22.09 -24.03 6.83
C ALA A 143 -23.02 -24.20 8.05
N CYS A 144 -23.48 -23.11 8.66
CA CYS A 144 -24.46 -23.15 9.73
C CYS A 144 -25.79 -23.77 9.29
N HIS A 145 -26.25 -23.43 8.08
CA HIS A 145 -27.46 -24.02 7.51
C HIS A 145 -27.31 -25.53 7.33
N GLN A 146 -26.24 -25.98 6.69
CA GLN A 146 -25.95 -27.40 6.44
C GLN A 146 -25.87 -28.21 7.75
N VAL A 147 -25.17 -27.70 8.77
CA VAL A 147 -25.09 -28.36 10.08
C VAL A 147 -26.47 -28.48 10.73
N ARG A 148 -27.27 -27.40 10.70
CA ARG A 148 -28.61 -27.38 11.31
C ARG A 148 -29.63 -28.24 10.55
N SER A 149 -29.56 -28.29 9.23
CA SER A 149 -30.54 -28.99 8.39
C SER A 149 -30.19 -30.47 8.18
N SER A 150 -28.92 -30.87 8.36
CA SER A 150 -28.45 -32.24 8.09
C SER A 150 -29.13 -33.31 8.95
N ALA A 151 -29.99 -34.10 8.30
CA ALA A 151 -30.58 -35.29 8.91
C ALA A 151 -29.55 -36.41 9.15
N ALA A 152 -28.53 -36.50 8.29
CA ALA A 152 -27.46 -37.48 8.45
C ALA A 152 -26.64 -37.20 9.72
N LEU A 153 -26.25 -35.94 9.96
CA LEU A 153 -25.52 -35.55 11.15
C LEU A 153 -26.34 -35.82 12.42
N ARG A 154 -27.64 -35.50 12.42
CA ARG A 154 -28.55 -35.85 13.53
C ARG A 154 -28.58 -37.35 13.83
N ARG A 155 -28.62 -38.20 12.79
CA ARG A 155 -28.58 -39.66 12.96
C ARG A 155 -27.26 -40.12 13.58
N VAL A 156 -26.13 -39.61 13.11
CA VAL A 156 -24.81 -39.93 13.68
C VAL A 156 -24.75 -39.55 15.15
N ILE A 157 -25.12 -38.31 15.51
CA ILE A 157 -25.11 -37.84 16.90
C ILE A 157 -26.03 -38.70 17.78
N SER A 158 -27.23 -39.05 17.30
CA SER A 158 -28.15 -39.91 18.04
C SER A 158 -27.61 -41.33 18.24
N THR A 159 -26.93 -41.91 17.25
CA THR A 159 -26.33 -43.24 17.37
C THR A 159 -25.18 -43.22 18.37
N VAL A 160 -24.29 -42.22 18.26
CA VAL A 160 -23.17 -42.04 19.21
C VAL A 160 -23.70 -41.90 20.64
N LEU A 161 -24.76 -41.12 20.86
CA LEU A 161 -25.36 -40.96 22.19
C LEU A 161 -25.85 -42.29 22.76
N ARG A 162 -26.57 -43.09 21.95
CA ARG A 162 -27.09 -44.40 22.38
C ARG A 162 -25.97 -45.38 22.70
N VAL A 163 -24.97 -45.47 21.82
CA VAL A 163 -23.82 -46.36 22.03
C VAL A 163 -23.01 -45.92 23.25
N GLY A 164 -22.75 -44.62 23.40
CA GLY A 164 -22.04 -44.08 24.56
C GLY A 164 -22.77 -44.33 25.88
N ASN A 165 -24.10 -44.12 25.92
CA ASN A 165 -24.90 -44.42 27.11
C ASN A 165 -24.87 -45.92 27.45
N TYR A 166 -24.98 -46.79 26.44
CA TYR A 166 -24.89 -48.24 26.64
C TYR A 166 -23.52 -48.68 27.18
N LEU A 167 -22.42 -48.19 26.60
CA LEU A 167 -21.07 -48.58 27.00
C LEU A 167 -20.69 -48.07 28.40
N ASN A 168 -21.14 -46.87 28.77
CA ASN A 168 -20.76 -46.25 30.05
C ASN A 168 -21.65 -46.68 31.22
N HIS A 169 -22.91 -47.06 30.97
CA HIS A 169 -23.88 -47.34 32.02
C HIS A 169 -24.52 -48.74 31.95
N GLY A 170 -24.19 -49.54 30.93
CA GLY A 170 -24.71 -50.90 30.77
C GLY A 170 -26.17 -50.96 30.28
N VAL A 171 -26.76 -52.16 30.35
CA VAL A 171 -28.09 -52.50 29.82
C VAL A 171 -29.24 -51.88 30.66
N ASP A 172 -29.00 -51.47 31.90
CA ASP A 172 -30.02 -51.05 32.88
C ASP A 172 -30.57 -49.61 32.67
N ALA A 173 -30.35 -49.02 31.49
CA ALA A 173 -30.47 -47.58 31.29
C ALA A 173 -31.85 -46.98 30.95
N PRO A 174 -32.93 -47.69 30.55
CA PRO A 174 -34.20 -46.99 30.30
C PRO A 174 -35.21 -47.02 31.46
N ASP A 175 -35.37 -48.16 32.15
CA ASP A 175 -36.55 -48.38 33.02
C ASP A 175 -36.23 -48.77 34.48
N ALA A 176 -34.95 -48.88 34.85
CA ALA A 176 -34.54 -49.32 36.20
C ALA A 176 -33.76 -48.22 36.96
N GLY A 177 -34.41 -47.08 37.20
CA GLY A 177 -34.28 -46.25 38.41
C GLY A 177 -32.91 -45.90 39.05
N GLY A 178 -31.76 -46.10 38.38
CA GLY A 178 -30.45 -45.96 39.05
C GLY A 178 -29.27 -45.47 38.19
N GLY A 179 -29.34 -45.51 36.86
CA GLY A 179 -28.29 -45.00 35.97
C GLY A 179 -28.56 -43.55 35.49
N VAL A 180 -27.55 -42.69 35.45
CA VAL A 180 -27.68 -41.32 34.93
C VAL A 180 -27.64 -41.36 33.40
N GLU A 181 -28.79 -41.33 32.74
CA GLU A 181 -28.85 -41.17 31.28
C GLU A 181 -28.40 -39.76 30.88
N VAL A 182 -27.37 -39.68 30.03
CA VAL A 182 -26.91 -38.41 29.47
C VAL A 182 -27.77 -38.07 28.25
N ARG A 183 -28.29 -36.83 28.21
CA ARG A 183 -29.20 -36.35 27.14
C ARG A 183 -28.49 -35.68 25.95
N GLY A 184 -27.18 -35.51 26.03
CA GLY A 184 -26.38 -34.89 24.99
C GLY A 184 -24.92 -34.78 25.39
N PHE A 185 -24.05 -34.59 24.40
CA PHE A 185 -22.62 -34.41 24.59
C PHE A 185 -22.13 -33.27 23.71
N THR A 186 -20.94 -32.73 24.01
CA THR A 186 -20.33 -31.66 23.22
C THR A 186 -19.87 -32.18 21.85
N VAL A 187 -20.03 -31.38 20.79
CA VAL A 187 -19.59 -31.77 19.43
C VAL A 187 -18.11 -32.15 19.38
N GLU A 188 -17.28 -31.53 20.22
CA GLU A 188 -15.85 -31.87 20.37
C GLU A 188 -15.60 -33.33 20.79
N SER A 189 -16.52 -33.93 21.55
CA SER A 189 -16.42 -35.34 21.94
C SER A 189 -16.46 -36.29 20.74
N LEU A 190 -17.04 -35.87 19.60
CA LEU A 190 -17.01 -36.65 18.36
C LEU A 190 -15.58 -36.90 17.85
N LEU A 191 -14.65 -35.97 18.13
CA LEU A 191 -13.25 -36.11 17.70
C LEU A 191 -12.51 -37.23 18.45
N LYS A 192 -12.98 -37.57 19.66
CA LYS A 192 -12.39 -38.60 20.52
C LYS A 192 -12.87 -40.01 20.17
N LEU A 193 -13.91 -40.15 19.33
CA LEU A 193 -14.47 -41.45 18.97
C LEU A 193 -13.49 -42.36 18.24
N ARG A 194 -12.47 -41.79 17.58
CA ARG A 194 -11.41 -42.57 16.92
C ARG A 194 -10.44 -43.21 17.93
N ASP A 195 -10.37 -42.66 19.13
CA ASP A 195 -9.40 -43.07 20.13
C ASP A 195 -9.94 -44.20 21.04
N PHE A 196 -11.18 -44.65 20.79
CA PHE A 196 -11.82 -45.83 21.37
C PHE A 196 -11.84 -46.97 20.36
#